data_AF-A0A6A3HS24-F1
#
_entry.id   AF-A0A6A3HS24-F1
#
_cell.length_a   1.000
_cell.length_b   1.000
_cell.length_c   1.000
_cell.angle_alpha   90.00
_cell.angle_beta   90.00
_cell.angle_gamma   90.00
#
_symmetry.space_group_name_H-M   'P 1'
#
loop_
_entity.id
_entity.type
_entity.pdbx_description
1 polymer ?
#
loop_
_entity_poly.entity_id
_entity_poly.type
_entity_poly.pdbx_seq_one_letter_code
_entity_poly.pdbx_strand_id
1 'polypeptide(L)'
;MARIRKGLLKCVVPALPLDRLGVEGAPSDDMWSRDIKMGKHLLPVYADLLYRLQHNALFLGYRFKHRDESQAQCHHGCGVLETAPHLFWYCTAAVQVWSMWLPAFQVFFETKLEWESILFFQLKPTPVAKKEYGYCLFVMLHIVRAVIFRCLWMHRNDLRFHGMQPNVIDSKLRLLP
;
A
#
# COMPACT_ATOMS: atom_id res chain seq x y z
N MET A 1 2.03 1.50 45.68
CA MET A 1 1.43 2.14 44.49
C MET A 1 2.49 2.95 43.75
N ALA A 2 3.02 2.44 42.64
CA ALA A 2 4.01 3.17 41.83
C ALA A 2 3.39 3.57 40.48
N ARG A 3 3.22 4.89 40.28
CA ARG A 3 2.74 5.53 39.04
C ARG A 3 3.82 5.44 37.95
N ILE A 4 3.85 4.36 37.19
CA ILE A 4 4.58 4.31 35.90
C ILE A 4 3.63 4.84 34.82
N ARG A 5 3.45 6.16 34.79
CA ARG A 5 2.82 6.89 33.69
C ARG A 5 3.60 8.19 33.50
N LYS A 6 4.74 8.13 32.80
CA LYS A 6 5.40 9.29 32.13
C LYS A 6 6.73 8.84 31.52
N GLY A 7 6.61 8.22 30.36
CA GLY A 7 7.75 7.80 29.56
C GLY A 7 7.28 7.16 28.26
N LEU A 8 6.11 7.55 27.74
CA LEU A 8 5.81 7.27 26.35
C LEU A 8 6.80 8.15 25.57
N LEU A 9 7.86 7.52 25.07
CA LEU A 9 8.73 8.09 24.04
C LEU A 9 7.81 8.79 23.04
N LYS A 10 7.97 10.12 22.89
CA LYS A 10 7.33 10.83 21.79
C LYS A 10 7.75 10.09 20.53
N CYS A 11 6.79 9.44 19.87
CA CYS A 11 7.02 8.84 18.57
C CYS A 11 7.43 9.98 17.63
N VAL A 12 8.72 10.05 17.30
CA VAL A 12 9.22 11.04 16.34
C VAL A 12 8.74 10.58 14.98
N VAL A 13 7.90 11.39 14.35
CA VAL A 13 7.39 11.12 13.00
C VAL A 13 8.57 11.15 12.02
N PRO A 14 8.85 10.06 11.30
CA PRO A 14 9.95 10.03 10.34
C PRO A 14 9.63 10.93 9.13
N ALA A 15 10.65 11.61 8.60
CA ALA A 15 10.52 12.34 7.34
C ALA A 15 10.31 11.34 6.18
N LEU A 16 9.33 11.63 5.30
CA LEU A 16 8.99 10.76 4.17
C LEU A 16 9.41 11.40 2.84
N PRO A 17 9.95 10.62 1.89
CA PRO A 17 10.28 11.11 0.54
C PRO A 17 9.03 11.11 -0.36
N LEU A 18 8.09 12.02 -0.06
CA LEU A 18 6.75 12.09 -0.66
C LEU A 18 6.76 12.24 -2.18
N ASP A 19 7.66 13.05 -2.73
CA ASP A 19 7.79 13.24 -4.19
C ASP A 19 7.99 11.91 -4.93
N ARG A 20 8.76 10.99 -4.34
CA ARG A 20 9.04 9.67 -4.93
C ARG A 20 7.87 8.70 -4.77
N LEU A 21 6.98 8.99 -3.84
CA LEU A 21 5.71 8.30 -3.67
C LEU A 21 4.60 8.97 -4.49
N GLY A 22 4.87 10.04 -5.25
CA GLY A 22 3.87 10.75 -6.04
C GLY A 22 2.71 11.28 -5.20
N VAL A 23 3.02 11.77 -4.00
CA VAL A 23 2.05 12.36 -3.08
C VAL A 23 2.46 13.81 -2.78
N GLU A 24 1.48 14.72 -2.78
CA GLU A 24 1.71 16.15 -2.55
C GLU A 24 1.56 16.55 -1.06
N GLY A 25 0.82 15.76 -0.26
CA GLY A 25 0.57 16.00 1.16
C GLY A 25 1.45 15.19 2.10
N ALA A 26 1.92 15.82 3.19
CA ALA A 26 2.49 15.07 4.31
C ALA A 26 1.38 14.33 5.06
N PRO A 27 1.56 13.04 5.39
CA PRO A 27 0.56 12.36 6.18
C PRO A 27 0.48 12.95 7.58
N SER A 28 -0.70 12.92 8.17
CA SER A 28 -0.92 13.35 9.54
C SER A 28 -0.12 12.51 10.54
N ASP A 29 0.33 13.13 11.63
CA ASP A 29 1.12 12.44 12.67
C ASP A 29 0.38 11.23 13.28
N ASP A 30 -0.94 11.28 13.34
CA ASP A 30 -1.78 10.19 13.87
C ASP A 30 -1.84 8.97 12.94
N MET A 31 -1.44 9.13 11.67
CA MET A 31 -1.34 8.04 10.71
C MET A 31 -0.48 6.90 11.25
N TRP A 32 0.73 7.19 11.72
CA TRP A 32 1.68 6.16 12.19
C TRP A 32 1.14 5.40 13.39
N SER A 33 0.54 6.11 14.34
CA SER A 33 -0.10 5.51 15.50
C SER A 33 -1.23 4.56 15.09
N ARG A 34 -2.00 4.95 14.07
CA ARG A 34 -3.07 4.13 13.51
C ARG A 34 -2.51 2.91 12.79
N ASP A 35 -1.53 3.07 11.92
CA ASP A 35 -0.97 1.98 11.13
C ASP A 35 -0.26 0.94 12.02
N ILE A 36 0.49 1.37 13.04
CA ILE A 36 1.05 0.49 14.07
C ILE A 36 -0.05 -0.30 14.79
N LYS A 37 -1.16 0.37 15.19
CA LYS A 37 -2.29 -0.29 15.85
C LYS A 37 -3.00 -1.29 14.91
N MET A 38 -3.05 -1.00 13.61
CA MET A 38 -3.64 -1.89 12.61
C MET A 38 -2.75 -3.08 12.26
N GLY A 39 -1.43 -2.93 12.41
CA GLY A 39 -0.45 -3.97 12.13
C GLY A 39 -0.68 -5.29 12.89
N LYS A 40 -1.39 -5.27 14.03
CA LYS A 40 -1.79 -6.49 14.76
C LYS A 40 -2.72 -7.42 13.97
N HIS A 41 -3.35 -6.92 12.91
CA HIS A 41 -4.26 -7.68 12.04
C HIS A 41 -3.56 -8.25 10.81
N LEU A 42 -2.27 -7.97 10.64
CA LEU A 42 -1.48 -8.42 9.51
C LEU A 42 -0.40 -9.40 9.97
N LEU A 43 -0.05 -10.36 9.10
CA LEU A 43 1.17 -11.12 9.31
C LEU A 43 2.39 -10.19 9.15
N PRO A 44 3.51 -10.45 9.86
CA PRO A 44 4.68 -9.57 9.86
C PRO A 44 5.19 -9.20 8.47
N VAL A 45 5.16 -10.15 7.52
CA VAL A 45 5.61 -9.93 6.14
C VAL A 45 4.80 -8.87 5.38
N TYR A 46 3.50 -8.72 5.68
CA TYR A 46 2.64 -7.72 5.05
C TYR A 46 2.83 -6.35 5.70
N ALA A 47 2.93 -6.31 7.04
CA ALA A 47 3.22 -5.09 7.77
C ALA A 47 4.59 -4.50 7.39
N ASP A 48 5.61 -5.36 7.27
CA ASP A 48 6.95 -4.96 6.83
C ASP A 48 6.95 -4.41 5.39
N LEU A 49 6.21 -5.03 4.47
CA LEU A 49 6.07 -4.50 3.11
C LEU A 49 5.44 -3.11 3.10
N LEU A 50 4.34 -2.91 3.84
CA LEU A 50 3.68 -1.60 3.96
C LEU A 50 4.63 -0.54 4.51
N TYR A 51 5.33 -0.88 5.60
CA TYR A 51 6.31 0.01 6.21
C TYR A 51 7.39 0.43 5.19
N ARG A 52 7.98 -0.54 4.49
CA ARG A 52 8.99 -0.26 3.46
C ARG A 52 8.42 0.54 2.28
N LEU A 53 7.17 0.29 1.88
CA LEU A 53 6.50 1.05 0.83
C LEU A 53 6.32 2.52 1.24
N GLN A 54 5.74 2.78 2.41
CA GLN A 54 5.49 4.13 2.93
C GLN A 54 6.79 4.91 3.15
N HIS A 55 7.89 4.24 3.50
CA HIS A 55 9.22 4.85 3.62
C HIS A 55 10.00 4.90 2.31
N ASN A 56 9.37 4.52 1.19
CA ASN A 56 10.00 4.44 -0.14
C ASN A 56 11.31 3.62 -0.13
N ALA A 57 11.37 2.59 0.71
CA ALA A 57 12.50 1.71 0.90
C ALA A 57 12.48 0.48 -0.04
N LEU A 58 11.46 0.37 -0.89
CA LEU A 58 11.37 -0.70 -1.88
C LEU A 58 12.33 -0.51 -3.05
N PHE A 59 12.74 -1.64 -3.61
CA PHE A 59 13.70 -1.72 -4.69
C PHE A 59 13.00 -1.66 -6.06
N LEU A 60 12.60 -0.44 -6.43
CA LEU A 60 11.86 -0.14 -7.65
C LEU A 60 12.76 0.36 -8.78
N GLY A 61 12.29 0.21 -10.02
CA GLY A 61 13.03 0.54 -11.24
C GLY A 61 13.56 1.97 -11.28
N TYR A 62 12.87 2.96 -10.70
CA TYR A 62 13.38 4.34 -10.66
C TYR A 62 14.78 4.48 -10.04
N ARG A 63 15.18 3.56 -9.14
CA ARG A 63 16.53 3.56 -8.53
C ARG A 63 17.62 3.15 -9.52
N PHE A 64 17.24 2.57 -10.65
CA PHE A 64 18.12 2.05 -11.69
C PHE A 64 18.18 2.91 -12.95
N LYS A 65 17.60 4.12 -12.94
CA LYS A 65 17.67 5.03 -14.10
C LYS A 65 19.09 5.31 -14.62
N HIS A 66 20.11 5.08 -13.80
CA HIS A 66 21.53 5.25 -14.16
C HIS A 66 22.14 3.99 -14.82
N ARG A 67 21.38 2.90 -14.94
CA ARG A 67 21.76 1.65 -15.61
C ARG A 67 20.94 1.51 -16.89
N ASP A 68 21.00 0.32 -17.49
CA ASP A 68 20.18 -0.06 -18.64
C ASP A 68 18.69 0.26 -18.42
N GLU A 69 18.07 0.88 -19.42
CA GLU A 69 16.67 1.34 -19.38
C GLU A 69 15.70 0.19 -19.09
N SER A 70 16.03 -1.01 -19.58
CA SER A 70 15.24 -2.23 -19.35
C SER A 70 15.05 -2.55 -17.86
N GLN A 71 16.01 -2.18 -17.01
CA GLN A 71 15.98 -2.43 -15.56
C GLN A 71 15.19 -1.38 -14.78
N ALA A 72 14.95 -0.22 -15.38
CA ALA A 72 14.25 0.90 -14.77
C ALA A 72 12.75 0.91 -15.11
N GLN A 73 12.37 0.28 -16.22
CA GLN A 73 10.98 0.18 -16.69
C GLN A 73 10.15 -0.83 -15.88
N CYS A 74 8.84 -0.71 -16.01
CA CYS A 74 7.87 -1.60 -15.41
C CYS A 74 7.93 -3.00 -16.03
N HIS A 75 8.10 -4.02 -15.17
CA HIS A 75 8.25 -5.42 -15.57
C HIS A 75 6.93 -6.05 -16.06
N HIS A 76 5.79 -5.37 -15.88
CA HIS A 76 4.51 -5.77 -16.45
C HIS A 76 4.32 -5.35 -17.92
N GLY A 77 5.36 -4.84 -18.58
CA GLY A 77 5.31 -4.50 -20.01
C GLY A 77 4.67 -3.15 -20.33
N CYS A 78 4.56 -2.24 -19.35
CA CYS A 78 3.94 -0.93 -19.56
C CYS A 78 4.83 0.06 -20.34
N GLY A 79 6.13 -0.22 -20.49
CA GLY A 79 7.09 0.71 -21.14
C GLY A 79 7.33 2.02 -20.35
N VAL A 80 6.79 2.14 -19.14
CA VAL A 80 6.92 3.31 -18.27
C VAL A 80 7.91 3.00 -17.15
N LEU A 81 8.58 4.03 -16.64
CA LEU A 81 9.40 3.95 -15.45
C LEU A 81 8.66 3.33 -14.26
N GLU A 82 9.27 2.34 -13.61
CA GLU A 82 8.70 1.70 -12.42
C GLU A 82 8.89 2.58 -11.16
N THR A 83 7.85 3.32 -10.82
CA THR A 83 7.70 4.06 -9.54
C THR A 83 6.75 3.32 -8.60
N ALA A 84 6.68 3.75 -7.32
CA ALA A 84 5.73 3.14 -6.39
C ALA A 84 4.26 3.37 -6.82
N PRO A 85 3.83 4.60 -7.17
CA PRO A 85 2.49 4.83 -7.68
C PRO A 85 2.20 4.02 -8.94
N HIS A 86 3.18 3.90 -9.84
CA HIS A 86 3.01 3.09 -11.03
C HIS A 86 2.78 1.62 -10.66
N LEU A 87 3.69 0.99 -9.93
CA LEU A 87 3.60 -0.43 -9.62
C LEU A 87 2.34 -0.80 -8.83
N PHE A 88 1.95 0.03 -7.86
CA PHE A 88 0.90 -0.32 -6.90
C PHE A 88 -0.48 0.27 -7.21
N TRP A 89 -0.57 1.21 -8.17
CA TRP A 89 -1.82 1.92 -8.46
C TRP A 89 -2.10 2.06 -9.96
N TYR A 90 -1.16 2.61 -10.75
CA TYR A 90 -1.42 2.99 -12.15
C TYR A 90 -1.06 1.92 -13.19
N CYS A 91 -0.27 0.91 -12.82
CA CYS A 91 0.06 -0.21 -13.70
C CYS A 91 -1.20 -0.98 -14.08
N THR A 92 -1.28 -1.47 -15.32
CA THR A 92 -2.42 -2.26 -15.82
C THR A 92 -2.78 -3.42 -14.88
N ALA A 93 -1.77 -4.11 -14.35
CA ALA A 93 -1.99 -5.19 -13.37
C ALA A 93 -2.59 -4.67 -12.05
N ALA A 94 -2.11 -3.52 -11.56
CA ALA A 94 -2.63 -2.90 -10.35
C ALA A 94 -4.08 -2.44 -10.51
N VAL A 95 -4.38 -1.75 -11.62
CA VAL A 95 -5.74 -1.27 -11.94
C VAL A 95 -6.74 -2.42 -11.96
N GLN A 96 -6.40 -3.54 -12.59
CA GLN A 96 -7.27 -4.72 -12.67
C GLN A 96 -7.51 -5.39 -11.31
N VAL A 97 -6.48 -5.43 -10.46
CA VAL A 97 -6.63 -5.97 -9.11
C VAL A 97 -7.53 -5.04 -8.27
N TRP A 98 -7.25 -3.74 -8.27
CA TRP A 98 -8.01 -2.76 -7.50
C TRP A 98 -9.46 -2.61 -7.98
N SER A 99 -9.73 -2.74 -9.28
CA SER A 99 -11.09 -2.58 -9.82
C SER A 99 -12.10 -3.59 -9.26
N MET A 100 -11.63 -4.74 -8.74
CA MET A 100 -12.49 -5.73 -8.09
C MET A 100 -12.93 -5.32 -6.67
N TRP A 101 -12.14 -4.46 -6.00
CA TRP A 101 -12.31 -4.14 -4.58
C TRP A 101 -12.78 -2.72 -4.33
N LEU A 102 -12.28 -1.74 -5.12
CA LEU A 102 -12.56 -0.33 -4.87
C LEU A 102 -14.07 -0.01 -4.88
N PRO A 103 -14.88 -0.46 -5.85
CA PRO A 103 -16.32 -0.14 -5.84
C PRO A 103 -17.02 -0.66 -4.59
N ALA A 104 -16.66 -1.87 -4.14
CA ALA A 104 -17.26 -2.50 -2.96
C ALA A 104 -16.93 -1.76 -1.67
N PHE A 105 -15.71 -1.21 -1.53
CA PHE A 105 -15.35 -0.44 -0.35
C PHE A 105 -15.76 1.03 -0.43
N GLN A 106 -15.77 1.65 -1.61
CA GLN A 106 -15.96 3.08 -1.77
C GLN A 106 -17.29 3.57 -1.17
N VAL A 107 -18.34 2.76 -1.22
CA VAL A 107 -19.67 3.08 -0.64
C VAL A 107 -19.63 3.36 0.86
N PHE A 108 -18.62 2.86 1.57
CA PHE A 108 -18.49 3.02 3.02
C PHE A 108 -17.63 4.21 3.43
N PHE A 109 -16.97 4.90 2.49
CA PHE A 109 -16.05 5.99 2.78
C PHE A 109 -16.44 7.28 2.05
N GLU A 110 -16.42 8.40 2.79
CA GLU A 110 -16.51 9.74 2.22
C GLU A 110 -15.22 10.12 1.50
N THR A 111 -14.08 9.67 2.03
CA THR A 111 -12.80 9.83 1.35
C THR A 111 -12.78 8.95 0.10
N LYS A 112 -12.39 9.55 -1.03
CA LYS A 112 -12.15 8.80 -2.26
C LYS A 112 -11.00 7.81 -2.05
N LEU A 113 -11.21 6.56 -2.44
CA LEU A 113 -10.20 5.51 -2.35
C LEU A 113 -9.26 5.65 -3.55
N GLU A 114 -8.15 6.34 -3.33
CA GLU A 114 -7.11 6.61 -4.31
C GLU A 114 -5.72 6.37 -3.73
N TRP A 115 -4.69 6.54 -4.55
CA TRP A 115 -3.33 6.13 -4.20
C TRP A 115 -2.90 6.63 -2.81
N GLU A 116 -3.00 7.94 -2.56
CA GLU A 116 -2.61 8.56 -1.30
C GLU A 116 -3.45 8.08 -0.11
N SER A 117 -4.77 8.10 -0.24
CA SER A 117 -5.67 7.72 0.86
C SER A 117 -5.52 6.24 1.25
N ILE A 118 -5.23 5.36 0.29
CA ILE A 118 -4.92 3.96 0.54
C ILE A 118 -3.51 3.79 1.12
N LEU A 119 -2.48 4.40 0.51
CA LEU A 119 -1.09 4.31 0.95
C LEU A 119 -0.94 4.68 2.42
N PHE A 120 -1.53 5.81 2.81
CA PHE A 120 -1.45 6.36 4.16
C PHE A 120 -2.64 5.99 5.04
N PHE A 121 -3.60 5.20 4.56
CA PHE A 121 -4.79 4.80 5.31
C PHE A 121 -5.59 5.97 5.91
N GLN A 122 -5.56 7.12 5.24
CA GLN A 122 -6.24 8.33 5.66
C GLN A 122 -7.68 8.30 5.14
N LEU A 123 -8.54 7.68 5.93
CA LEU A 123 -9.88 7.33 5.51
C LEU A 123 -10.93 7.88 6.48
N LYS A 124 -11.97 8.49 5.92
CA LYS A 124 -13.16 8.94 6.62
C LYS A 124 -14.36 8.08 6.21
N PRO A 125 -14.92 7.25 7.10
CA PRO A 125 -16.09 6.44 6.82
C PRO A 125 -17.34 7.33 6.79
N THR A 126 -18.36 6.92 6.04
CA THR A 126 -19.67 7.57 6.10
C THR A 126 -20.29 7.41 7.50
N PRO A 127 -21.19 8.30 7.94
CA PRO A 127 -21.79 8.21 9.27
C PRO A 127 -22.56 6.91 9.48
N VAL A 128 -23.24 6.44 8.42
CA VAL A 128 -23.98 5.17 8.40
C VAL A 128 -23.02 3.98 8.57
N ALA A 129 -21.99 3.88 7.74
CA ALA A 129 -21.03 2.79 7.80
C ALA A 129 -20.24 2.78 9.13
N LYS A 130 -19.93 3.96 9.67
CA LYS A 130 -19.28 4.10 11.00
C LYS A 130 -20.17 3.56 12.12
N LYS A 131 -21.48 3.82 12.06
CA LYS A 131 -22.45 3.32 13.06
C LYS A 131 -22.63 1.82 12.96
N GLU A 132 -22.70 1.29 11.74
CA GLU A 132 -23.02 -0.11 11.48
C GLU A 132 -21.81 -1.05 11.69
N TYR A 133 -20.65 -0.69 11.15
CA TYR A 133 -19.48 -1.58 11.10
C TYR A 133 -18.33 -1.11 12.00
N GLY A 134 -18.29 0.18 12.36
CA GLY A 134 -17.29 0.74 13.25
C GLY A 134 -15.85 0.40 12.86
N TYR A 135 -15.11 -0.19 13.79
CA TYR A 135 -13.70 -0.55 13.61
C TYR A 135 -13.48 -1.66 12.58
N CYS A 136 -14.42 -2.60 12.43
CA CYS A 136 -14.27 -3.75 11.53
C CYS A 136 -14.09 -3.34 10.07
N LEU A 137 -14.75 -2.26 9.64
CA LEU A 137 -14.61 -1.70 8.30
C LEU A 137 -13.15 -1.36 7.96
N PHE A 138 -12.45 -0.71 8.90
CA PHE A 138 -11.04 -0.37 8.74
C PHE A 138 -10.15 -1.62 8.74
N VAL A 139 -10.47 -2.64 9.55
CA VAL A 139 -9.71 -3.89 9.56
C VAL A 139 -9.79 -4.59 8.22
N MET A 140 -10.99 -4.72 7.66
CA MET A 140 -11.21 -5.37 6.37
C MET A 140 -10.45 -4.67 5.24
N LEU A 141 -10.59 -3.34 5.12
CA LEU A 141 -9.88 -2.60 4.07
C LEU A 141 -8.35 -2.61 4.29
N HIS A 142 -7.88 -2.61 5.54
CA HIS A 142 -6.44 -2.70 5.84
C HIS A 142 -5.85 -4.04 5.40
N ILE A 143 -6.56 -5.14 5.66
CA ILE A 143 -6.16 -6.48 5.20
C ILE A 143 -6.13 -6.52 3.67
N VAL A 144 -7.21 -6.10 3.00
CA VAL A 144 -7.29 -6.07 1.53
C VAL A 144 -6.16 -5.23 0.93
N ARG A 145 -5.92 -4.03 1.47
CA ARG A 145 -4.81 -3.17 1.07
C ARG A 145 -3.48 -3.89 1.14
N ALA A 146 -3.18 -4.49 2.30
CA ALA A 146 -1.90 -5.15 2.54
C ALA A 146 -1.70 -6.35 1.60
N VAL A 147 -2.76 -7.14 1.41
CA VAL A 147 -2.78 -8.30 0.53
C VAL A 147 -2.55 -7.87 -0.93
N ILE A 148 -3.27 -6.87 -1.43
CA ILE A 148 -3.11 -6.38 -2.80
C ILE A 148 -1.69 -5.88 -3.04
N PHE A 149 -1.16 -5.02 -2.15
CA PHE A 149 0.22 -4.56 -2.29
C PHE A 149 1.22 -5.71 -2.28
N ARG A 150 1.02 -6.71 -1.41
CA ARG A 150 1.89 -7.89 -1.37
C ARG A 150 1.80 -8.73 -2.64
N CYS A 151 0.60 -8.92 -3.19
CA CYS A 151 0.42 -9.67 -4.43
C CYS A 151 1.09 -8.95 -5.61
N LEU A 152 0.90 -7.64 -5.75
CA LEU A 152 1.56 -6.85 -6.80
C LEU A 152 3.08 -6.87 -6.67
N TRP A 153 3.59 -6.73 -5.44
CA TRP A 153 5.03 -6.78 -5.16
C TRP A 153 5.64 -8.13 -5.51
N MET A 154 5.01 -9.24 -5.09
CA MET A 154 5.50 -10.58 -5.42
C MET A 154 5.39 -10.88 -6.90
N HIS A 155 4.27 -10.55 -7.54
CA HIS A 155 4.11 -10.77 -8.96
C HIS A 155 5.19 -10.03 -9.75
N ARG A 156 5.47 -8.77 -9.42
CA ARG A 156 6.58 -8.04 -10.01
C ARG A 156 7.93 -8.72 -9.78
N ASN A 157 8.21 -9.22 -8.58
CA ASN A 157 9.47 -9.91 -8.31
C ASN A 157 9.61 -11.22 -9.08
N ASP A 158 8.51 -11.95 -9.28
CA ASP A 158 8.48 -13.15 -10.12
C ASP A 158 8.83 -12.82 -11.58
N LEU A 159 8.28 -11.73 -12.12
CA LEU A 159 8.64 -11.25 -13.46
C LEU A 159 10.10 -10.81 -13.56
N ARG A 160 10.58 -10.05 -12.56
CA ARG A 160 11.93 -9.48 -12.58
C ARG A 160 13.04 -10.50 -12.37
N PHE A 161 12.87 -11.43 -11.43
CA PHE A 161 13.95 -12.29 -10.95
C PHE A 161 13.79 -13.76 -11.34
N HIS A 162 12.57 -14.19 -11.67
CA HIS A 162 12.28 -15.60 -11.95
C HIS A 162 11.89 -15.84 -13.42
N GLY A 163 12.02 -14.84 -14.29
CA GLY A 163 11.82 -14.98 -15.73
C GLY A 163 10.39 -15.35 -16.12
N MET A 164 9.43 -15.14 -15.21
CA MET A 164 8.02 -15.38 -15.49
C MET A 164 7.53 -14.38 -16.54
N GLN A 165 6.67 -14.84 -17.44
CA GLN A 165 6.02 -13.94 -18.40
C GLN A 165 4.89 -13.18 -17.69
N PRO A 166 4.58 -11.92 -18.10
CA PRO A 166 3.48 -11.14 -17.52
C PRO A 166 2.14 -11.86 -17.71
N ASN A 167 1.72 -12.67 -16.74
CA ASN A 167 0.42 -13.32 -16.77
C ASN A 167 -0.51 -12.65 -15.76
N VAL A 168 -1.51 -11.97 -16.30
CA VAL A 168 -2.54 -11.27 -15.53
C VAL A 168 -3.34 -12.24 -14.64
N ILE A 169 -3.52 -13.50 -15.07
CA ILE A 169 -4.34 -14.49 -14.39
C ILE A 169 -3.70 -14.93 -13.07
N ASP A 170 -2.37 -15.07 -13.00
CA ASP A 170 -1.67 -15.50 -11.78
C ASP A 170 -1.81 -14.49 -10.64
N SER A 171 -1.86 -13.19 -10.97
CA SER A 171 -2.09 -12.15 -9.96
C SER A 171 -3.50 -12.21 -9.34
N LYS A 172 -4.49 -12.69 -10.11
CA LYS A 172 -5.87 -12.89 -9.65
C LYS A 172 -6.01 -14.18 -8.84
N LEU A 173 -5.34 -15.26 -9.24
CA LEU A 173 -5.36 -16.54 -8.52
C LEU A 173 -4.77 -16.42 -7.10
N ARG A 174 -3.76 -15.57 -6.90
CA ARG A 174 -3.18 -15.33 -5.55
C ARG A 174 -4.05 -14.49 -4.62
N LEU A 175 -5.17 -13.96 -5.11
CA LEU A 175 -6.13 -13.16 -4.32
C LEU A 175 -7.40 -13.95 -3.98
N LEU A 176 -7.57 -15.15 -4.53
CA LEU A 176 -8.65 -16.06 -4.17
C LEU A 176 -8.17 -16.97 -3.02
N PRO A 177 -8.97 -17.17 -1.96
CA PRO A 177 -8.63 -18.04 -0.84
C PRO A 177 -8.49 -19.50 -1.24
#